data_AF-A0A369TEV6-F1
#
_entry.id   AF-A0A369TEV6-F1
#
_cell.length_a   1.000
_cell.length_b   1.000
_cell.length_c   1.000
_cell.angle_alpha   90.00
_cell.angle_beta   90.00
_cell.angle_gamma   90.00
#
_symmetry.space_group_name_H-M   'P 1'
#
loop_
_entity.id
_entity.type
_entity.pdbx_description
1 polymer ?
#
loop_
_entity_poly.entity_id
_entity_poly.type
_entity_poly.pdbx_seq_one_letter_code
_entity_poly.pdbx_strand_id
1 'polypeptide(L)'
;MATNRRRRVRNRRDDAELQVVRRHLVDGDVRPSDWHFTYPWFPIDHYVKPMWERLRDDILAAHIRDHPGTRPHGWWRFDAPEPRRQVGGTGQPSDALLPALKDTYSFGVPTSWWSDDNAAIHGCGIPVDPDDPPLIESEAAYLDRHNLLTDAERKRLPAAAFEPERLNLKDDE
;
A
#
# COMPACT_ATOMS: atom_id res chain seq x y z
N MET A 1 37.83 23.76 32.03
CA MET A 1 36.45 23.63 31.55
C MET A 1 36.35 22.33 30.73
N ALA A 2 35.64 21.32 31.23
CA ALA A 2 35.44 20.06 30.52
C ALA A 2 34.04 20.05 29.90
N THR A 3 33.97 20.15 28.57
CA THR A 3 32.70 20.17 27.82
C THR A 3 32.17 18.74 27.72
N ASN A 4 31.15 18.44 28.50
CA ASN A 4 30.54 17.12 28.60
C ASN A 4 29.70 16.82 27.34
N ARG A 5 30.35 16.34 26.27
CA ARG A 5 29.69 15.94 25.02
C ARG A 5 29.05 14.56 25.25
N ARG A 6 27.78 14.54 25.68
CA ARG A 6 26.97 13.31 25.75
C ARG A 6 26.89 12.68 24.37
N ARG A 7 27.72 11.66 24.12
CA ARG A 7 27.63 10.81 22.94
C ARG A 7 26.36 9.97 23.11
N ARG A 8 25.29 10.35 22.41
CA ARG A 8 24.05 9.56 22.33
C ARG A 8 24.42 8.25 21.62
N VAL A 9 24.59 7.17 22.40
CA VAL A 9 24.81 5.83 21.86
C VAL A 9 23.53 5.47 21.12
N ARG A 10 23.56 5.41 19.78
CA ARG A 10 22.46 4.80 19.02
C ARG A 10 22.41 3.34 19.43
N ASN A 11 21.28 2.92 19.99
CA ASN A 11 21.07 1.57 20.43
C ASN A 11 20.88 0.70 19.18
N ARG A 12 21.69 -0.36 19.04
CA ARG A 12 21.70 -1.26 17.88
C ARG A 12 20.34 -1.94 17.64
N ARG A 13 19.53 -2.07 18.70
CA ARG A 13 18.16 -2.59 18.64
C ARG A 13 17.21 -1.63 17.92
N ASP A 14 17.30 -0.34 18.23
CA ASP A 14 16.48 0.70 17.59
C ASP A 14 16.76 0.75 16.08
N ASP A 15 18.02 0.55 15.66
CA ASP A 15 18.39 0.51 14.25
C ASP A 15 17.78 -0.72 13.54
N ALA A 16 17.70 -1.88 14.19
CA ALA A 16 17.09 -3.08 13.59
C ALA A 16 15.57 -2.96 13.45
N GLU A 17 14.89 -2.44 14.48
CA GLU A 17 13.45 -2.15 14.43
C GLU A 17 13.13 -1.14 13.34
N LEU A 18 13.93 -0.08 13.20
CA LEU A 18 13.79 0.91 12.13
C LEU A 18 13.95 0.31 10.73
N GLN A 19 14.84 -0.67 10.53
CA GLN A 19 14.98 -1.34 9.23
C GLN A 19 13.76 -2.19 8.88
N VAL A 20 13.18 -2.88 9.87
CA VAL A 20 11.96 -3.67 9.68
C VAL A 20 10.78 -2.76 9.34
N VAL A 21 10.59 -1.66 10.08
CA VAL A 21 9.54 -0.68 9.78
C VAL A 21 9.75 -0.09 8.40
N ARG A 22 10.99 0.26 8.05
CA ARG A 22 11.31 0.83 6.74
C ARG A 22 10.96 -0.14 5.62
N ARG A 23 11.30 -1.43 5.75
CA ARG A 23 10.94 -2.45 4.75
C ARG A 23 9.42 -2.54 4.58
N HIS A 24 8.67 -2.59 5.67
CA HIS A 24 7.21 -2.59 5.61
C HIS A 24 6.63 -1.32 4.95
N LEU A 25 7.20 -0.14 5.25
CA LEU A 25 6.80 1.13 4.64
C LEU A 25 7.12 1.20 3.14
N VAL A 26 8.13 0.48 2.65
CA VAL A 26 8.48 0.45 1.22
C VAL A 26 7.65 -0.60 0.49
N ASP A 27 7.73 -1.85 0.92
CA ASP A 27 7.26 -3.01 0.16
C ASP A 27 5.88 -3.50 0.58
N GLY A 28 5.38 -3.09 1.75
CA GLY A 28 4.25 -3.74 2.42
C GLY A 28 4.58 -5.12 2.99
N ASP A 29 5.75 -5.67 2.65
CA ASP A 29 6.25 -6.98 3.07
C ASP A 29 6.64 -7.02 4.57
N VAL A 30 6.50 -8.22 5.14
CA VAL A 30 6.68 -8.59 6.54
C VAL A 30 5.88 -7.69 7.48
N ARG A 31 4.64 -8.12 7.80
CA ARG A 31 4.11 -7.84 9.14
C ARG A 31 5.15 -8.39 10.11
N PRO A 32 5.78 -7.58 10.95
CA PRO A 32 6.73 -8.12 11.89
C PRO A 32 5.96 -9.13 12.73
N SER A 33 6.34 -10.41 12.64
CA SER A 33 5.66 -11.52 13.31
C SER A 33 5.46 -11.26 14.81
N ASP A 34 6.27 -10.36 15.35
CA ASP A 34 6.34 -9.99 16.76
C ASP A 34 5.37 -8.85 17.13
N TRP A 35 4.69 -8.20 16.17
CA TRP A 35 3.83 -7.04 16.45
C TRP A 35 2.38 -7.42 16.76
N HIS A 36 1.95 -8.66 16.45
CA HIS A 36 0.64 -9.19 16.89
C HIS A 36 0.66 -9.66 18.36
N PHE A 37 1.83 -9.97 18.93
CA PHE A 37 1.90 -10.53 20.28
C PHE A 37 1.80 -9.48 21.39
N THR A 38 2.20 -8.24 21.14
CA THR A 38 2.31 -7.26 22.22
C THR A 38 1.00 -6.50 22.47
N TYR A 39 0.21 -6.20 21.43
CA TYR A 39 -1.05 -5.44 21.58
C TYR A 39 -2.10 -5.79 20.51
N PRO A 40 -2.87 -6.88 20.68
CA PRO A 40 -3.97 -7.27 19.79
C PRO A 40 -5.06 -6.20 19.59
N TRP A 41 -5.04 -5.15 20.40
CA TRP A 41 -6.03 -4.08 20.45
C TRP A 41 -5.53 -2.74 19.90
N PHE A 42 -4.27 -2.66 19.45
CA PHE A 42 -3.72 -1.44 18.86
C PHE A 42 -3.64 -1.59 17.33
N PRO A 43 -4.37 -0.75 16.56
CA PRO A 43 -4.18 -0.66 15.12
C PRO A 43 -2.71 -0.39 14.80
N ILE A 44 -2.12 -1.21 13.92
CA ILE A 44 -0.72 -1.10 13.48
C ILE A 44 -0.36 0.34 13.03
N ASP A 45 -1.33 1.06 12.49
CA ASP A 45 -1.20 2.46 12.06
C ASP A 45 -0.72 3.40 13.17
N HIS A 46 -1.07 3.16 14.44
CA HIS A 46 -0.60 4.00 15.55
C HIS A 46 0.92 3.97 15.71
N TYR A 47 1.54 2.84 15.37
CA TYR A 47 2.99 2.67 15.44
C TYR A 47 3.68 3.06 14.13
N VAL A 48 3.07 2.72 12.99
CA VAL A 48 3.68 2.91 11.67
C VAL A 48 3.55 4.35 11.18
N LYS A 49 2.44 5.04 11.45
CA LYS A 49 2.23 6.42 10.96
C LYS A 49 3.28 7.42 11.46
N PRO A 50 3.66 7.47 12.75
CA PRO A 50 4.73 8.37 13.19
C PRO A 50 6.09 8.06 12.55
N MET A 51 6.34 6.78 12.20
CA MET A 51 7.56 6.39 11.49
C MET A 51 7.51 6.81 10.03
N TRP A 52 6.35 6.68 9.38
CA TRP A 52 6.12 7.23 8.05
C TRP A 52 6.39 8.73 8.02
N GLU A 53 5.77 9.52 8.92
CA GLU A 53 5.97 10.98 8.99
C GLU A 53 7.45 11.37 9.12
N ARG A 54 8.23 10.54 9.83
CA ARG A 54 9.67 10.75 10.02
C ARG A 54 10.53 10.35 8.81
N LEU A 55 10.12 9.33 8.04
CA LEU A 55 10.95 8.70 7.00
C LEU A 55 10.47 8.98 5.57
N ARG A 56 9.27 9.53 5.39
CA ARG A 56 8.59 9.62 4.10
C ARG A 56 9.40 10.33 3.03
N ASP A 57 10.07 11.44 3.35
CA ASP A 57 10.79 12.22 2.34
C ASP A 57 11.98 11.41 1.78
N ASP A 58 12.73 10.73 2.65
CA ASP A 58 13.85 9.86 2.27
C ASP A 58 13.38 8.62 1.49
N ILE A 59 12.28 8.01 1.94
CA ILE A 59 11.71 6.82 1.30
C ILE A 59 11.17 7.19 -0.09
N LEU A 60 10.38 8.26 -0.20
CA LEU A 60 9.81 8.72 -1.47
C LEU A 60 10.88 9.14 -2.46
N ALA A 61 11.89 9.91 -2.03
CA ALA A 61 12.97 10.32 -2.92
C ALA A 61 13.76 9.12 -3.47
N ALA A 62 14.05 8.12 -2.63
CA ALA A 62 14.69 6.89 -3.07
C ALA A 62 13.77 6.08 -4.01
N HIS A 63 12.51 5.91 -3.64
CA HIS A 63 11.53 5.14 -4.41
C HIS A 63 11.30 5.76 -5.79
N ILE A 64 11.09 7.07 -5.90
CA ILE A 64 10.89 7.77 -7.18
C ILE A 64 12.11 7.62 -8.10
N ARG A 65 13.32 7.63 -7.53
CA ARG A 65 14.56 7.44 -8.29
C ARG A 65 14.61 6.02 -8.88
N ASP A 66 14.35 5.01 -8.07
CA ASP A 66 14.61 3.61 -8.38
C ASP A 66 13.41 2.94 -9.09
N HIS A 67 12.19 3.39 -8.78
CA HIS A 67 10.89 2.90 -9.27
C HIS A 67 9.97 4.06 -9.70
N PRO A 68 10.33 4.82 -10.75
CA PRO A 68 9.51 5.94 -11.22
C PRO A 68 8.09 5.47 -11.56
N GLY A 69 7.08 6.33 -11.35
CA GLY A 69 5.69 5.99 -11.68
C GLY A 69 4.98 5.06 -10.68
N THR A 70 5.62 4.72 -9.56
CA THR A 70 5.01 3.95 -8.46
C THR A 70 5.22 4.67 -7.13
N ARG A 71 4.54 4.22 -6.07
CA ARG A 71 4.72 4.76 -4.71
C ARG A 71 4.89 3.62 -3.70
N PRO A 72 5.67 3.86 -2.63
CA PRO A 72 5.89 2.88 -1.58
C PRO A 72 4.60 2.61 -0.80
N HIS A 73 4.50 1.44 -0.18
CA HIS A 73 3.31 1.01 0.56
C HIS A 73 2.82 2.05 1.60
N GLY A 74 3.74 2.67 2.34
CA GLY A 74 3.43 3.71 3.33
C GLY A 74 2.75 4.94 2.75
N TRP A 75 3.10 5.32 1.52
CA TRP A 75 2.44 6.42 0.82
C TRP A 75 0.98 6.08 0.52
N TRP A 76 0.74 4.87 0.01
CA TRP A 76 -0.62 4.38 -0.25
C TRP A 76 -1.46 4.27 1.02
N ARG A 77 -0.86 3.88 2.14
CA ARG A 77 -1.59 3.74 3.43
C ARG A 77 -1.92 5.07 4.08
N PHE A 78 -1.05 6.08 3.99
CA PHE A 78 -1.17 7.29 4.81
C PHE A 78 -1.37 8.61 4.04
N ASP A 79 -0.88 8.71 2.81
CA ASP A 79 -0.83 9.97 2.05
C ASP A 79 -1.69 9.95 0.77
N ALA A 80 -2.02 8.78 0.24
CA ALA A 80 -2.85 8.69 -0.96
C ALA A 80 -4.24 9.32 -0.74
N PRO A 81 -4.69 10.22 -1.64
CA PRO A 81 -5.97 10.93 -1.46
C PRO A 81 -7.20 10.03 -1.60
N GLU A 82 -7.10 9.00 -2.45
CA GLU A 82 -8.15 8.00 -2.68
C GLU A 82 -7.53 6.67 -3.16
N PRO A 83 -8.27 5.54 -3.07
CA PRO A 83 -7.83 4.30 -3.68
C PRO A 83 -7.71 4.37 -5.21
N ARG A 84 -7.00 3.41 -5.80
CA ARG A 84 -6.95 3.21 -7.25
C ARG A 84 -8.31 2.75 -7.77
N ARG A 85 -8.64 3.16 -9.00
CA ARG A 85 -9.95 2.89 -9.60
C ARG A 85 -9.96 1.55 -10.31
N GLN A 86 -11.09 0.83 -10.23
CA GLN A 86 -11.41 -0.20 -11.21
C GLN A 86 -11.85 0.49 -12.49
N VAL A 87 -11.15 0.23 -13.59
CA VAL A 87 -11.35 0.85 -14.90
C VAL A 87 -11.91 -0.12 -15.94
N GLY A 88 -12.10 -1.39 -15.56
CA GLY A 88 -12.73 -2.42 -16.36
C GLY A 88 -12.87 -3.74 -15.59
N GLY A 89 -13.30 -4.79 -16.27
CA GLY A 89 -13.53 -6.10 -15.67
C GLY A 89 -14.76 -6.15 -14.75
N THR A 90 -15.11 -7.35 -14.33
CA THR A 90 -16.30 -7.67 -13.55
C THR A 90 -15.94 -8.17 -12.15
N GLY A 91 -16.59 -7.58 -11.15
CA GLY A 91 -16.38 -7.88 -9.74
C GLY A 91 -16.47 -6.62 -8.89
N GLN A 92 -16.91 -6.77 -7.65
CA GLN A 92 -17.04 -5.68 -6.69
C GLN A 92 -16.09 -5.90 -5.50
N PRO A 93 -15.38 -4.87 -5.00
CA PRO A 93 -14.60 -5.03 -3.78
C PRO A 93 -15.50 -5.21 -2.57
N SER A 94 -15.06 -6.01 -1.60
CA SER A 94 -15.91 -6.41 -0.46
C SER A 94 -16.31 -5.24 0.42
N ASP A 95 -15.48 -4.21 0.51
CA ASP A 95 -15.73 -3.02 1.33
C ASP A 95 -16.86 -2.11 0.78
N ALA A 96 -17.19 -2.23 -0.51
CA ALA A 96 -18.31 -1.53 -1.10
C ALA A 96 -19.67 -2.03 -0.59
N LEU A 97 -19.72 -3.28 -0.11
CA LEU A 97 -20.92 -3.90 0.45
C LEU A 97 -20.83 -4.05 1.97
N LEU A 98 -19.62 -4.22 2.50
CA LEU A 98 -19.32 -4.35 3.92
C LEU A 98 -18.30 -3.29 4.34
N PRO A 99 -18.73 -2.05 4.66
CA PRO A 99 -17.83 -0.95 5.01
C PRO A 99 -16.86 -1.22 6.16
N ALA A 100 -17.13 -2.24 6.99
CA ALA A 100 -16.23 -2.71 8.04
C ALA A 100 -14.92 -3.32 7.49
N LEU A 101 -14.86 -3.71 6.21
CA LEU A 101 -13.67 -4.27 5.54
C LEU A 101 -12.76 -3.21 4.89
N LYS A 102 -13.10 -1.91 5.04
CA LYS A 102 -12.42 -0.77 4.41
C LYS A 102 -10.92 -0.66 4.71
N ASP A 103 -10.41 -1.37 5.71
CA ASP A 103 -8.98 -1.37 6.08
C ASP A 103 -8.12 -2.35 5.28
N THR A 104 -8.66 -3.01 4.25
CA THR A 104 -7.96 -4.05 3.49
C THR A 104 -7.53 -3.54 2.11
N TYR A 105 -6.51 -2.69 2.07
CA TYR A 105 -5.93 -2.17 0.82
C TYR A 105 -4.42 -2.43 0.75
N SER A 106 -3.95 -2.86 -0.41
CA SER A 106 -2.54 -3.00 -0.76
C SER A 106 -2.26 -2.12 -1.98
N PHE A 107 -1.33 -1.17 -1.83
CA PHE A 107 -1.00 -0.19 -2.87
C PHE A 107 -2.23 0.49 -3.49
N GLY A 108 -3.21 0.88 -2.67
CA GLY A 108 -4.45 1.50 -3.12
C GLY A 108 -5.45 0.56 -3.80
N VAL A 109 -5.24 -0.76 -3.77
CA VAL A 109 -6.16 -1.77 -4.32
C VAL A 109 -6.78 -2.57 -3.19
N PRO A 110 -8.10 -2.81 -3.20
CA PRO A 110 -8.75 -3.71 -2.24
C PRO A 110 -8.10 -5.10 -2.28
N THR A 111 -7.78 -5.66 -1.11
CA THR A 111 -7.24 -7.03 -1.00
C THR A 111 -8.33 -8.08 -0.87
N SER A 112 -9.59 -7.67 -0.72
CA SER A 112 -10.74 -8.58 -0.67
C SER A 112 -11.79 -8.17 -1.69
N TRP A 113 -12.25 -9.16 -2.44
CA TRP A 113 -13.24 -9.02 -3.49
C TRP A 113 -14.41 -9.95 -3.25
N TRP A 114 -15.58 -9.56 -3.76
CA TRP A 114 -16.80 -10.31 -3.60
C TRP A 114 -16.70 -11.65 -4.35
N SER A 115 -16.97 -12.74 -3.65
CA SER A 115 -16.98 -14.10 -4.20
C SER A 115 -18.40 -14.56 -4.48
N ASP A 116 -18.53 -15.67 -5.23
CA ASP A 116 -19.82 -16.34 -5.44
C ASP A 116 -20.46 -16.76 -4.11
N ASP A 117 -19.67 -17.24 -3.15
CA ASP A 117 -20.15 -17.60 -1.82
C ASP A 117 -20.73 -16.39 -1.08
N ASN A 118 -20.05 -15.23 -1.14
CA ASN A 118 -20.57 -14.00 -0.54
C ASN A 118 -21.87 -13.58 -1.23
N ALA A 119 -21.95 -13.67 -2.55
CA ALA A 119 -23.17 -13.36 -3.30
C ALA A 119 -24.33 -14.29 -2.92
N ALA A 120 -24.07 -15.59 -2.75
CA ALA A 120 -25.05 -16.58 -2.32
C ALA A 120 -25.53 -16.35 -0.88
N ILE A 121 -24.61 -16.03 0.05
CA ILE A 121 -24.92 -15.79 1.46
C ILE A 121 -25.72 -14.50 1.64
N HIS A 122 -25.33 -13.42 0.96
CA HIS A 122 -25.91 -12.10 1.16
C HIS A 122 -27.05 -11.76 0.17
N GLY A 123 -27.20 -12.51 -0.91
CA GLY A 123 -28.20 -12.27 -1.95
C GLY A 123 -27.98 -10.97 -2.73
N CYS A 124 -26.76 -10.42 -2.71
CA CYS A 124 -26.39 -9.16 -3.36
C CYS A 124 -24.91 -9.13 -3.75
N GLY A 125 -24.52 -8.06 -4.45
CA GLY A 125 -23.15 -7.87 -4.94
C GLY A 125 -22.87 -8.56 -6.26
N ILE A 126 -21.76 -8.16 -6.90
CA ILE A 126 -21.30 -8.73 -8.16
C ILE A 126 -20.00 -9.49 -7.88
N PRO A 127 -20.01 -10.84 -7.95
CA PRO A 127 -18.80 -11.62 -7.75
C PRO A 127 -17.81 -11.36 -8.88
N VAL A 128 -16.54 -11.67 -8.63
CA VAL A 128 -15.49 -11.59 -9.66
C VAL A 128 -15.77 -12.61 -10.76
N ASP A 129 -15.77 -12.15 -12.01
CA ASP A 129 -15.80 -13.03 -13.18
C ASP A 129 -14.37 -13.51 -13.49
N PRO A 130 -14.09 -14.83 -13.47
CA PRO A 130 -12.78 -15.36 -13.81
C PRO A 130 -12.35 -15.11 -15.26
N ASP A 131 -13.30 -14.99 -16.19
CA ASP A 131 -13.03 -14.76 -17.62
C ASP A 131 -12.93 -13.26 -17.95
N ASP A 132 -13.45 -12.40 -17.07
CA ASP A 132 -13.36 -10.94 -17.15
C ASP A 132 -12.95 -10.34 -15.78
N PRO A 133 -11.72 -10.62 -15.29
CA PRO A 133 -11.32 -10.20 -13.95
C PRO A 133 -11.18 -8.67 -13.87
N PRO A 134 -11.35 -8.06 -12.68
CA PRO A 134 -11.20 -6.62 -12.50
C PRO A 134 -9.88 -6.08 -13.06
N LEU A 135 -9.99 -4.99 -13.82
CA LEU A 135 -8.87 -4.21 -14.32
C LEU A 135 -8.73 -2.96 -13.45
N ILE A 136 -7.57 -2.81 -12.83
CA ILE A 136 -7.28 -1.74 -11.90
C ILE A 136 -6.37 -0.72 -12.56
N GLU A 137 -6.62 0.56 -12.28
CA GLU A 137 -5.74 1.66 -12.66
C GLU A 137 -4.30 1.36 -12.21
N SER A 138 -3.34 1.50 -13.11
CA SER A 138 -1.92 1.38 -12.75
C SER A 138 -1.50 2.50 -11.81
N GLU A 139 -0.45 2.29 -11.03
CA GLU A 139 0.09 3.35 -10.18
C GLU A 139 0.48 4.59 -10.99
N ALA A 140 1.06 4.42 -12.18
CA ALA A 140 1.49 5.55 -13.00
C ALA A 140 0.29 6.36 -13.52
N ALA A 141 -0.78 5.69 -13.98
CA ALA A 141 -2.00 6.35 -14.42
C ALA A 141 -2.71 7.09 -13.26
N TYR A 142 -2.72 6.49 -12.08
CA TYR A 142 -3.23 7.14 -10.87
C TYR A 142 -2.46 8.43 -10.56
N LEU A 143 -1.12 8.35 -10.53
CA LEU A 143 -0.28 9.50 -10.21
C LEU A 143 -0.41 10.61 -11.26
N ASP A 144 -0.55 10.24 -12.53
CA ASP A 144 -0.81 11.18 -13.61
C ASP A 144 -2.14 11.91 -13.39
N ARG A 145 -3.23 11.17 -13.19
CA ARG A 145 -4.58 11.72 -12.97
C ARG A 145 -4.65 12.68 -11.78
N HIS A 146 -3.81 12.48 -10.77
CA HIS A 146 -3.73 13.33 -9.58
C HIS A 146 -2.65 14.40 -9.63
N ASN A 147 -1.95 14.57 -10.76
CA ASN A 147 -0.82 15.52 -10.91
C ASN A 147 0.33 15.28 -9.91
N LEU A 148 0.51 14.02 -9.49
CA LEU A 148 1.56 13.58 -8.57
C LEU A 148 2.77 12.97 -9.30
N LEU A 149 2.64 12.71 -10.60
CA LEU A 149 3.70 12.23 -11.46
C LEU A 149 4.53 13.40 -11.99
N THR A 150 5.81 13.45 -11.66
CA THR A 150 6.70 14.51 -12.18
C THR A 150 7.01 14.32 -13.67
N ASP A 151 7.36 15.41 -14.35
CA ASP A 151 7.82 15.33 -15.76
C ASP A 151 9.05 14.43 -15.93
N ALA A 152 9.93 14.38 -14.93
CA ALA A 152 11.11 13.55 -14.92
C ALA A 152 10.76 12.06 -14.82
N GLU A 153 9.79 11.70 -13.97
CA GLU A 153 9.25 10.34 -13.92
C GLU A 153 8.57 9.97 -15.22
N ARG A 154 7.67 10.82 -15.73
CA ARG A 154 6.92 10.56 -16.97
C ARG A 154 7.83 10.24 -18.16
N LYS A 155 8.92 11.00 -18.33
CA LYS A 155 9.89 10.77 -19.42
C LYS A 155 10.60 9.42 -19.35
N ARG A 156 10.67 8.80 -18.16
CA ARG A 156 11.30 7.48 -17.96
C ARG A 156 10.34 6.32 -18.15
N LEU A 157 9.03 6.57 -18.23
CA LEU A 157 8.03 5.52 -18.26
C LEU A 157 7.65 5.15 -19.69
N PRO A 158 7.59 3.84 -20.02
CA PRO A 158 6.98 3.39 -21.26
C PRO A 158 5.47 3.59 -21.20
N ALA A 159 4.81 3.64 -22.37
CA ALA A 159 3.34 3.71 -22.43
C ALA A 159 2.67 2.55 -21.66
N ALA A 160 3.28 1.36 -21.72
CA ALA A 160 2.81 0.18 -20.99
C ALA A 160 2.72 0.38 -19.46
N ALA A 161 3.46 1.32 -18.87
CA ALA A 161 3.37 1.60 -17.43
C ALA A 161 2.04 2.25 -17.03
N PHE A 162 1.31 2.81 -17.99
CA PHE A 162 -0.01 3.44 -17.78
C PHE A 162 -1.16 2.46 -18.04
N GLU A 163 -0.90 1.28 -18.60
CA GLU A 163 -1.92 0.29 -18.89
C GLU A 163 -2.51 -0.28 -17.58
N PRO A 164 -3.81 -0.60 -17.54
CA PRO A 164 -4.43 -1.19 -16.36
C PRO A 164 -3.82 -2.54 -15.95
N GLU A 165 -3.79 -2.79 -14.65
CA GLU A 165 -3.31 -4.02 -14.03
C GLU A 165 -4.47 -5.01 -13.85
N ARG A 166 -4.26 -6.27 -14.25
CA ARG A 166 -5.22 -7.35 -13.98
C ARG A 166 -5.10 -7.81 -12.54
N LEU A 167 -6.23 -7.90 -11.85
CA LEU A 167 -6.29 -8.46 -10.51
C LEU A 167 -5.96 -9.96 -10.54
N ASN A 168 -4.87 -10.36 -9.88
CA ASN A 168 -4.53 -11.76 -9.66
C ASN A 168 -5.07 -12.22 -8.31
N LEU A 169 -6.20 -12.91 -8.30
CA LEU A 169 -6.83 -13.44 -7.07
C LEU A 169 -6.23 -14.78 -6.59
N LYS A 170 -5.08 -15.22 -7.13
CA LYS A 170 -4.60 -16.60 -6.99
C LYS A 170 -3.75 -16.90 -5.75
N ASP A 171 -3.61 -15.99 -4.79
CA ASP A 171 -2.60 -16.14 -3.73
C ASP A 171 -3.15 -16.52 -2.34
N ASP A 172 -4.44 -16.87 -2.20
CA ASP A 172 -5.04 -17.27 -0.92
C ASP A 172 -5.54 -18.74 -0.92
N GLU A 173 -4.68 -19.70 -1.29
CA GLU A 173 -4.88 -21.15 -1.07
C GLU A 173 -3.89 -21.71 -0.02
#